data_AF-A0AAD6UBF0-F1
#
_entry.id   AF-A0AAD6UBF0-F1
#
_cell.length_a   1.000
_cell.length_b   1.000
_cell.length_c   1.000
_cell.angle_alpha   90.00
_cell.angle_beta   90.00
_cell.angle_gamma   90.00
#
_symmetry.space_group_name_H-M   'P 1'
#
loop_
_entity.id
_entity.type
_entity.pdbx_description
1 polymer ?
#
loop_
_entity_poly.entity_id
_entity_poly.type
_entity_poly.pdbx_seq_one_letter_code
_entity_poly.pdbx_strand_id
1 'polypeptide(L)'
;MACSICLLPFIPDLSRATHPLPEHTPSESVVPKDTAMYFQACSGASRRLLGCVQKFHYYSSNMFGSFTGMEVVTWESGGGTFFMAHHVCFALFRHALKVEDDDIESKITLCAYEIILSRPQGGANAGRLRDIAYERVGEEIDLRRFWTPSGDEGCNVFDWGKLKTYNNGALSWLIQRPDIFPRFSPVLSPERLALLGPPPPESERKDMITTMPLELILHLLPYLPPKAYVCLMSTCRFLRYQAFTTFQSHARTQVLQLPWAVPTPCELRSIKPKFRAEMAGADEALRGGDWYLYLNQVHWTKSMRVRRWIWAQGEEIARVWVAKLPRSAYADVADGVKSKTRIQFEKEIKNKVKEQDFMRMINEQSRRSRAELVKILKLE
;
A
#
# COMPACT_ATOMS: atom_id res chain seq x y z
N MET A 1 6.96 -15.68 -8.09
CA MET A 1 7.18 -14.99 -6.80
C MET A 1 6.11 -13.95 -6.56
N ALA A 2 5.40 -14.01 -5.43
CA ALA A 2 4.24 -13.17 -5.15
C ALA A 2 4.46 -12.24 -3.95
N CYS A 3 3.90 -11.04 -4.03
CA CYS A 3 3.78 -10.12 -2.89
C CYS A 3 2.92 -10.74 -1.79
N SER A 4 3.38 -10.73 -0.54
CA SER A 4 2.66 -11.36 0.59
C SER A 4 1.35 -10.68 0.99
N ILE A 5 1.00 -9.55 0.36
CA ILE A 5 -0.22 -8.79 0.67
C ILE A 5 -1.20 -8.84 -0.50
N CYS A 6 -0.79 -8.37 -1.68
CA CYS A 6 -1.68 -8.34 -2.85
C CYS A 6 -1.60 -9.60 -3.71
N LEU A 7 -0.63 -10.49 -3.47
CA LEU A 7 -0.41 -11.73 -4.22
C LEU A 7 -0.11 -11.55 -5.72
N LEU A 8 0.02 -10.31 -6.20
CA LEU A 8 0.53 -10.02 -7.53
C LEU A 8 2.04 -10.31 -7.59
N PRO A 9 2.55 -10.69 -8.76
CA PRO A 9 3.96 -11.01 -8.94
C PRO A 9 4.89 -9.80 -8.76
N PHE A 10 6.17 -10.09 -8.59
CA PHE A 10 7.24 -9.12 -8.83
C PHE A 10 7.74 -9.25 -10.29
N ILE A 11 8.18 -8.14 -10.88
CA ILE A 11 8.78 -8.10 -12.23
C ILE A 11 10.28 -7.87 -12.07
N PRO A 12 11.17 -8.62 -12.75
CA PRO A 12 12.60 -8.41 -12.61
C PRO A 12 13.00 -6.97 -12.96
N ASP A 13 13.89 -6.38 -12.16
CA ASP A 13 14.55 -5.12 -12.50
C ASP A 13 15.61 -5.39 -13.55
N LEU A 14 15.27 -5.20 -14.83
CA LEU A 14 16.14 -5.47 -15.97
C LEU A 14 17.41 -4.61 -15.98
N SER A 15 17.47 -3.53 -15.19
CA SER A 15 18.70 -2.72 -15.06
C SER A 15 19.72 -3.35 -14.10
N ARG A 16 19.30 -4.33 -13.30
CA ARG A 16 20.13 -4.97 -12.27
C ARG A 16 20.22 -6.49 -12.42
N ALA A 17 19.19 -7.12 -12.96
CA ALA A 17 19.15 -8.55 -13.22
C ALA A 17 20.07 -8.92 -14.39
N THR A 18 20.99 -9.86 -14.17
CA THR A 18 21.93 -10.30 -15.22
C THR A 18 21.27 -11.23 -16.23
N HIS A 19 20.45 -12.18 -15.77
CA HIS A 19 19.77 -13.17 -16.61
C HIS A 19 18.37 -13.48 -16.07
N PRO A 20 17.42 -12.55 -16.16
CA PRO A 20 16.06 -12.80 -15.72
C PRO A 20 15.38 -13.85 -16.60
N LEU A 21 14.53 -14.67 -16.00
CA LEU A 21 13.74 -15.66 -16.72
C LEU A 21 12.70 -14.93 -17.59
N PRO A 22 12.60 -15.24 -18.90
CA PRO A 22 11.67 -14.56 -19.80
C PRO A 22 10.21 -14.60 -19.30
N GLU A 23 9.78 -15.72 -18.73
CA GLU A 23 8.44 -15.94 -18.18
C GLU A 23 8.11 -15.05 -16.96
N HIS A 24 9.10 -14.46 -16.30
CA HIS A 24 8.89 -13.50 -15.23
C HIS A 24 8.71 -12.06 -15.74
N THR A 25 8.93 -11.82 -17.02
CA THR A 25 8.89 -10.50 -17.62
C THR A 25 7.64 -10.37 -18.50
N PRO A 26 6.63 -9.56 -18.11
CA PRO A 26 5.47 -9.33 -18.96
C PRO A 26 5.85 -8.53 -20.21
N SER A 27 5.08 -8.70 -21.29
CA SER A 27 5.20 -7.83 -22.45
C SER A 27 4.74 -6.41 -22.12
N GLU A 28 5.38 -5.41 -22.76
CA GLU A 28 5.00 -3.99 -22.58
C GLU A 28 3.57 -3.70 -23.04
N SER A 29 3.06 -4.50 -23.99
CA SER A 29 1.66 -4.42 -24.44
C SER A 29 0.67 -4.83 -23.34
N VAL A 30 1.09 -5.60 -22.34
CA VAL A 30 0.25 -6.03 -21.21
C VAL A 30 0.50 -5.15 -19.99
N VAL A 31 1.76 -4.95 -19.61
CA VAL A 31 2.17 -4.11 -18.47
C VAL A 31 3.13 -3.01 -18.98
N PRO A 32 2.67 -1.75 -19.08
CA PRO A 32 3.53 -0.65 -19.50
C PRO A 32 4.73 -0.43 -18.56
N LYS A 33 5.84 0.09 -19.08
CA LYS A 33 7.09 0.28 -18.35
C LYS A 33 6.94 1.02 -17.01
N ASP A 34 6.22 2.15 -17.00
CA ASP A 34 6.00 2.94 -15.78
C ASP A 34 5.23 2.18 -14.69
N THR A 35 4.40 1.23 -15.13
CA THR A 35 3.67 0.33 -14.24
C THR A 35 4.57 -0.84 -13.81
N ALA A 36 5.38 -1.38 -14.71
CA ALA A 36 6.32 -2.44 -14.39
C ALA A 36 7.32 -2.02 -13.30
N MET A 37 7.76 -0.76 -13.31
CA MET A 37 8.64 -0.20 -12.27
C MET A 37 8.07 -0.34 -10.85
N TYR A 38 6.75 -0.26 -10.68
CA TYR A 38 6.11 -0.48 -9.37
C TYR A 38 6.30 -1.94 -8.89
N PHE A 39 6.21 -2.90 -9.79
CA PHE A 39 6.33 -4.33 -9.48
C PHE A 39 7.80 -4.80 -9.33
N GLN A 40 8.78 -3.96 -9.66
CA GLN A 40 10.21 -4.29 -9.57
C GLN A 40 10.79 -4.20 -8.16
N ALA A 41 10.18 -3.38 -7.31
CA ALA A 41 10.72 -3.05 -6.00
C ALA A 41 9.76 -3.46 -4.87
N CYS A 42 10.34 -3.90 -3.76
CA CYS A 42 9.59 -4.38 -2.62
C CYS A 42 10.24 -4.00 -1.30
N SER A 43 9.45 -4.07 -0.24
CA SER A 43 9.92 -4.05 1.14
C SER A 43 9.81 -5.45 1.72
N GLY A 44 10.91 -5.93 2.30
CA GLY A 44 10.98 -7.18 3.03
C GLY A 44 10.94 -6.94 4.53
N ALA A 45 10.28 -7.83 5.26
CA ALA A 45 10.33 -7.88 6.72
C ALA A 45 10.64 -9.31 7.18
N SER A 46 11.65 -9.48 8.04
CA SER A 46 11.98 -10.76 8.70
C SER A 46 13.14 -10.54 9.67
N ARG A 47 13.21 -11.31 10.76
CA ARG A 47 14.38 -11.28 11.66
C ARG A 47 15.66 -11.77 11.00
N ARG A 48 15.53 -12.52 9.89
CA ARG A 48 16.65 -13.08 9.12
C ARG A 48 17.28 -12.06 8.17
N LEU A 49 16.63 -10.92 7.91
CA LEU A 49 17.18 -9.85 7.08
C LEU A 49 18.08 -8.94 7.92
N LEU A 50 19.16 -8.45 7.33
CA LEU A 50 19.97 -7.41 7.96
C LEU A 50 19.08 -6.18 8.26
N GLY A 51 19.12 -5.64 9.48
CA GLY A 51 18.25 -4.51 9.86
C GLY A 51 16.74 -4.78 9.90
N CYS A 52 16.33 -6.03 9.69
CA CYS A 52 14.98 -6.60 9.85
C CYS A 52 13.91 -6.13 8.84
N VAL A 53 13.97 -4.86 8.43
CA VAL A 53 13.11 -4.28 7.38
C VAL A 53 13.99 -3.59 6.35
N GLN A 54 13.88 -4.01 5.09
CA GLN A 54 14.74 -3.52 4.01
C GLN A 54 13.98 -3.37 2.70
N LYS A 55 14.53 -2.55 1.80
CA LYS A 55 14.05 -2.39 0.42
C LYS A 55 14.88 -3.27 -0.51
N PHE A 56 14.21 -3.97 -1.43
CA PHE A 56 14.83 -4.89 -2.37
C PHE A 56 14.36 -4.66 -3.80
N HIS A 57 15.25 -4.90 -4.75
CA HIS A 57 14.95 -5.13 -6.14
C HIS A 57 14.78 -6.64 -6.37
N TYR A 58 13.84 -7.01 -7.22
CA TYR A 58 13.68 -8.39 -7.63
C TYR A 58 14.58 -8.68 -8.86
N TYR A 59 15.36 -9.76 -8.81
CA TYR A 59 16.34 -10.10 -9.86
C TYR A 59 15.93 -11.24 -10.79
N SER A 60 14.82 -11.93 -10.51
CA SER A 60 14.49 -13.25 -11.07
C SER A 60 15.07 -14.43 -10.30
N SER A 61 14.57 -15.63 -10.62
CA SER A 61 15.12 -16.92 -10.22
C SER A 61 15.24 -17.02 -8.71
N ASN A 62 14.15 -16.71 -8.01
CA ASN A 62 14.05 -16.77 -6.56
C ASN A 62 14.96 -15.76 -5.81
N MET A 63 15.53 -14.74 -6.45
CA MET A 63 16.47 -13.81 -5.82
C MET A 63 15.98 -12.36 -5.72
N PHE A 64 16.26 -11.75 -4.57
CA PHE A 64 16.09 -10.32 -4.31
C PHE A 64 17.41 -9.70 -3.85
N GLY A 65 17.76 -8.53 -4.37
CA GLY A 65 18.92 -7.76 -3.92
C GLY A 65 18.53 -6.49 -3.19
N SER A 66 19.15 -6.24 -2.04
CA SER A 66 18.92 -5.01 -1.26
C SER A 66 19.31 -3.76 -2.06
N PHE A 67 18.60 -2.66 -1.84
CA PHE A 67 18.90 -1.36 -2.46
C PHE A 67 20.30 -0.83 -2.09
N THR A 68 20.82 -1.24 -0.93
CA THR A 68 22.16 -0.88 -0.45
C THR A 68 23.25 -1.74 -1.09
N GLY A 69 22.90 -2.85 -1.76
CA GLY A 69 23.84 -3.82 -2.31
C GLY A 69 24.53 -4.68 -1.24
N MET A 70 24.03 -4.67 0.00
CA MET A 70 24.68 -5.33 1.13
C MET A 70 24.24 -6.78 1.34
N GLU A 71 23.09 -7.15 0.79
CA GLU A 71 22.43 -8.43 1.00
C GLU A 71 21.70 -8.87 -0.28
N VAL A 72 21.79 -10.16 -0.58
CA VAL A 72 20.99 -10.87 -1.57
C VAL A 72 20.27 -12.01 -0.86
N VAL A 73 18.99 -12.19 -1.15
CA VAL A 73 18.11 -13.11 -0.44
C VAL A 73 17.46 -14.07 -1.43
N THR A 74 17.53 -15.36 -1.13
CA THR A 74 16.71 -16.40 -1.74
C THR A 74 15.31 -16.36 -1.12
N TRP A 75 14.31 -15.96 -1.90
CA TRP A 75 12.96 -15.62 -1.40
C TRP A 75 12.22 -16.82 -0.84
N GLU A 76 12.18 -17.91 -1.58
CA GLU A 76 11.56 -19.18 -1.21
C GLU A 76 12.64 -20.18 -0.83
N SER A 77 12.54 -20.75 0.36
CA SER A 77 13.46 -21.79 0.83
C SER A 77 12.89 -22.56 2.01
N GLY A 78 13.09 -23.88 1.99
CA GLY A 78 12.73 -24.75 3.11
C GLY A 78 11.23 -24.76 3.38
N GLY A 79 10.42 -24.80 2.32
CA GLY A 79 8.95 -24.88 2.40
C GLY A 79 8.21 -23.58 2.76
N GLY A 80 8.90 -22.44 2.77
CA GLY A 80 8.28 -21.13 3.02
C GLY A 80 9.03 -19.99 2.37
N THR A 81 8.46 -18.79 2.38
CA THR A 81 9.09 -17.60 1.80
C THR A 81 9.50 -16.58 2.86
N PHE A 82 10.28 -15.59 2.44
CA PHE A 82 10.33 -14.29 3.12
C PHE A 82 9.01 -13.54 2.89
N PHE A 83 8.61 -12.72 3.87
CA PHE A 83 7.55 -11.73 3.66
C PHE A 83 8.13 -10.58 2.85
N MET A 84 7.78 -10.55 1.57
CA MET A 84 8.14 -9.49 0.63
C MET A 84 6.84 -8.88 0.12
N ALA A 85 6.74 -7.55 0.13
CA ALA A 85 5.56 -6.87 -0.40
C ALA A 85 5.97 -5.65 -1.22
N HIS A 86 5.25 -5.33 -2.30
CA HIS A 86 5.49 -4.07 -3.02
C HIS A 86 5.45 -2.89 -2.05
N HIS A 87 6.23 -1.84 -2.30
CA HIS A 87 6.41 -0.76 -1.33
C HIS A 87 5.09 -0.14 -0.84
N VAL A 88 4.12 0.06 -1.73
CA VAL A 88 2.81 0.61 -1.37
C VAL A 88 1.98 -0.40 -0.58
N CYS A 89 2.01 -1.68 -0.98
CA CYS A 89 1.37 -2.74 -0.20
C CYS A 89 1.91 -2.76 1.24
N PHE A 90 3.23 -2.68 1.38
CA PHE A 90 3.88 -2.67 2.70
C PHE A 90 3.53 -1.41 3.51
N ALA A 91 3.47 -0.24 2.88
CA ALA A 91 3.06 1.01 3.54
C ALA A 91 1.60 0.93 4.04
N LEU A 92 0.67 0.44 3.22
CA LEU A 92 -0.72 0.23 3.62
C LEU A 92 -0.85 -0.77 4.77
N PHE A 93 -0.08 -1.87 4.73
CA PHE A 93 -0.07 -2.84 5.82
C PHE A 93 0.50 -2.27 7.12
N ARG A 94 1.58 -1.48 7.06
CA ARG A 94 2.11 -0.74 8.22
C ARG A 94 1.08 0.20 8.81
N HIS A 95 0.35 0.92 7.96
CA HIS A 95 -0.74 1.80 8.39
C HIS A 95 -1.88 1.00 9.06
N ALA A 96 -2.28 -0.15 8.49
CA ALA A 96 -3.29 -1.03 9.08
C ALA A 96 -2.87 -1.58 10.47
N LEU A 97 -1.58 -1.86 10.65
CA LEU A 97 -1.00 -2.28 11.93
C LEU A 97 -0.64 -1.11 12.87
N LYS A 98 -0.78 0.14 12.43
CA LYS A 98 -0.36 1.35 13.17
C LYS A 98 1.13 1.36 13.54
N VAL A 99 2.00 0.88 12.65
CA VAL A 99 3.47 0.79 12.82
C VAL A 99 4.21 1.46 11.67
N GLU A 100 3.92 2.74 11.49
CA GLU A 100 4.41 3.51 10.35
C GLU A 100 5.83 4.04 10.53
N ASP A 101 6.37 4.07 11.74
CA ASP A 101 7.69 4.63 12.01
C ASP A 101 8.83 3.63 11.77
N ASP A 102 10.01 4.12 11.43
CA ASP A 102 11.18 3.25 11.19
C ASP A 102 11.98 2.96 12.46
N ASP A 103 11.34 3.15 13.62
CA ASP A 103 11.90 2.84 14.93
C ASP A 103 11.96 1.33 15.21
N ILE A 104 12.60 1.02 16.33
CA ILE A 104 12.88 -0.37 16.71
C ILE A 104 11.62 -1.13 17.09
N GLU A 105 10.62 -0.46 17.68
CA GLU A 105 9.36 -1.07 18.12
C GLU A 105 8.48 -1.43 16.92
N SER A 106 8.47 -0.57 15.90
CA SER A 106 7.81 -0.84 14.63
C SER A 106 8.47 -1.99 13.90
N LYS A 107 9.82 -2.09 13.89
CA LYS A 107 10.54 -3.23 13.31
C LYS A 107 10.27 -4.54 14.07
N ILE A 108 10.27 -4.49 15.41
CA ILE A 108 9.91 -5.63 16.26
C ILE A 108 8.51 -6.12 15.90
N THR A 109 7.54 -5.20 15.86
CA THR A 109 6.15 -5.53 15.54
C THR A 109 6.04 -6.08 14.13
N LEU A 110 6.69 -5.48 13.13
CA LEU A 110 6.62 -5.97 11.76
C LEU A 110 7.24 -7.34 11.59
N CYS A 111 8.34 -7.66 12.26
CA CYS A 111 8.98 -8.96 12.12
C CYS A 111 8.30 -10.07 12.95
N ALA A 112 7.48 -9.71 13.94
CA ALA A 112 6.82 -10.71 14.78
C ALA A 112 5.78 -11.57 14.02
N TYR A 113 5.47 -11.27 12.75
CA TYR A 113 4.61 -12.15 11.92
C TYR A 113 5.18 -13.56 11.86
N GLU A 114 6.51 -13.71 11.84
CA GLU A 114 7.15 -15.01 11.72
C GLU A 114 6.80 -15.93 12.89
N ILE A 115 6.49 -15.35 14.06
CA ILE A 115 6.07 -16.07 15.26
C ILE A 115 4.55 -16.16 15.36
N ILE A 116 3.83 -15.07 15.04
CA ILE A 116 2.38 -14.96 15.27
C ILE A 116 1.58 -15.59 14.12
N LEU A 117 1.96 -15.29 12.88
CA LEU A 117 1.28 -15.74 11.65
C LEU A 117 1.99 -16.90 10.96
N SER A 118 3.20 -17.26 11.43
CA SER A 118 4.17 -18.12 10.73
C SER A 118 4.74 -17.47 9.46
N ARG A 119 5.82 -18.05 8.95
CA ARG A 119 6.36 -17.67 7.63
C ARG A 119 5.30 -17.85 6.54
N PRO A 120 5.24 -16.95 5.52
CA PRO A 120 4.44 -17.21 4.34
C PRO A 120 4.85 -18.53 3.68
N GLN A 121 3.87 -19.18 3.07
CA GLN A 121 3.99 -20.52 2.51
C GLN A 121 4.89 -20.53 1.27
N GLY A 122 5.39 -21.71 0.89
CA GLY A 122 6.06 -21.99 -0.39
C GLY A 122 5.17 -22.77 -1.38
N GLY A 123 5.77 -23.28 -2.44
CA GLY A 123 5.16 -24.08 -3.51
C GLY A 123 4.05 -23.33 -4.24
N ALA A 124 2.93 -24.01 -4.52
CA ALA A 124 1.77 -23.41 -5.18
C ALA A 124 1.14 -22.23 -4.40
N ASN A 125 1.43 -22.10 -3.10
CA ASN A 125 0.96 -21.00 -2.25
C ASN A 125 2.09 -20.03 -1.88
N ALA A 126 3.18 -20.00 -2.66
CA ALA A 126 4.35 -19.18 -2.36
C ALA A 126 3.99 -17.71 -2.11
N GLY A 127 4.43 -17.17 -0.98
CA GLY A 127 4.17 -15.79 -0.55
C GLY A 127 2.90 -15.60 0.30
N ARG A 128 2.00 -16.59 0.36
CA ARG A 128 0.72 -16.47 1.09
C ARG A 128 0.87 -16.74 2.57
N LEU A 129 0.35 -15.85 3.41
CA LEU A 129 0.21 -16.12 4.84
C LEU A 129 -0.90 -17.15 5.11
N ARG A 130 -0.75 -17.94 6.17
CA ARG A 130 -1.75 -18.92 6.60
C ARG A 130 -2.92 -18.22 7.29
N ASP A 131 -4.13 -18.76 7.12
CA ASP A 131 -5.36 -18.29 7.75
C ASP A 131 -5.83 -16.89 7.33
N ILE A 132 -5.22 -16.32 6.30
CA ILE A 132 -5.66 -15.06 5.68
C ILE A 132 -6.63 -15.39 4.54
N ALA A 133 -7.85 -14.85 4.62
CA ALA A 133 -8.90 -15.11 3.64
C ALA A 133 -8.79 -14.19 2.41
N TYR A 134 -7.63 -14.19 1.72
CA TYR A 134 -7.36 -13.26 0.62
C TYR A 134 -8.48 -13.20 -0.43
N GLU A 135 -9.05 -14.36 -0.77
CA GLU A 135 -10.12 -14.50 -1.77
C GLU A 135 -11.49 -13.95 -1.32
N ARG A 136 -11.71 -13.73 -0.03
CA ARG A 136 -13.02 -13.34 0.54
C ARG A 136 -13.03 -11.90 1.07
N VAL A 137 -11.96 -11.15 0.85
CA VAL A 137 -11.77 -9.81 1.42
C VAL A 137 -11.72 -8.76 0.31
N GLY A 138 -12.33 -7.61 0.59
CA GLY A 138 -12.34 -6.45 -0.31
C GLY A 138 -13.17 -6.70 -1.56
N GLU A 139 -12.49 -6.95 -2.67
CA GLU A 139 -13.11 -7.16 -3.99
C GLU A 139 -13.28 -8.65 -4.33
N GLU A 140 -12.98 -9.55 -3.39
CA GLU A 140 -13.20 -11.01 -3.47
C GLU A 140 -12.54 -11.67 -4.70
N ILE A 141 -11.22 -11.44 -4.83
CA ILE A 141 -10.46 -11.84 -6.02
C ILE A 141 -9.60 -13.07 -5.73
N ASP A 142 -9.79 -14.12 -6.51
CA ASP A 142 -8.93 -15.31 -6.48
C ASP A 142 -7.87 -15.27 -7.59
N LEU A 143 -6.65 -14.91 -7.18
CA LEU A 143 -5.50 -14.81 -8.07
C LEU A 143 -4.85 -16.16 -8.40
N ARG A 144 -5.19 -17.27 -7.72
CA ARG A 144 -4.53 -18.57 -7.96
C ARG A 144 -4.66 -19.04 -9.41
N ARG A 145 -5.78 -18.73 -10.05
CA ARG A 145 -6.06 -19.08 -11.45
C ARG A 145 -5.10 -18.46 -12.48
N PHE A 146 -4.33 -17.45 -12.09
CA PHE A 146 -3.33 -16.79 -12.94
C PHE A 146 -1.90 -17.24 -12.62
N TRP A 147 -1.72 -18.09 -11.60
CA TRP A 147 -0.44 -18.67 -11.23
C TRP A 147 -0.34 -20.09 -11.76
N THR A 148 0.79 -20.40 -12.39
CA THR A 148 1.20 -21.76 -12.73
C THR A 148 2.31 -22.19 -11.77
N PRO A 149 2.06 -23.15 -10.86
CA PRO A 149 3.08 -23.67 -9.97
C PRO A 149 4.20 -24.35 -10.76
N SER A 150 5.44 -24.14 -10.34
CA SER A 150 6.60 -24.91 -10.79
C SER A 150 7.00 -25.94 -9.75
N GLY A 151 7.77 -26.97 -10.16
CA GLY A 151 8.39 -27.93 -9.25
C GLY A 151 9.53 -27.31 -8.43
N ASP A 152 10.10 -26.20 -8.90
CA ASP A 152 11.26 -25.54 -8.28
C ASP A 152 10.86 -24.31 -7.46
N GLU A 153 11.58 -24.10 -6.35
CA GLU A 153 11.38 -22.95 -5.45
C GLU A 153 11.57 -21.62 -6.20
N GLY A 154 10.60 -20.71 -6.06
CA GLY A 154 10.64 -19.40 -6.69
C GLY A 154 10.48 -19.41 -8.22
N CYS A 155 10.06 -20.51 -8.83
CA CYS A 155 9.86 -20.61 -10.28
C CYS A 155 8.38 -20.55 -10.72
N ASN A 156 7.46 -20.21 -9.81
CA ASN A 156 6.04 -20.03 -10.19
C ASN A 156 5.87 -18.86 -11.18
N VAL A 157 5.11 -19.10 -12.23
CA VAL A 157 4.87 -18.15 -13.33
C VAL A 157 3.49 -17.51 -13.20
N PHE A 158 3.42 -16.19 -13.42
CA PHE A 158 2.15 -15.45 -13.42
C PHE A 158 1.75 -15.06 -14.84
N ASP A 159 0.55 -15.44 -15.25
CA ASP A 159 -0.01 -15.12 -16.56
C ASP A 159 -0.70 -13.74 -16.55
N TRP A 160 0.10 -12.71 -16.83
CA TRP A 160 -0.36 -11.33 -16.98
C TRP A 160 -1.35 -11.14 -18.13
N GLY A 161 -1.18 -11.87 -19.22
CA GLY A 161 -2.05 -11.80 -20.39
C GLY A 161 -3.45 -12.27 -20.04
N LYS A 162 -3.55 -13.42 -19.37
CA LYS A 162 -4.80 -13.97 -18.84
C LYS A 162 -5.45 -13.04 -17.82
N LEU A 163 -4.69 -12.42 -16.91
CA LEU A 163 -5.24 -11.41 -16.00
C LEU A 163 -5.87 -10.23 -16.74
N LYS A 164 -5.17 -9.71 -17.76
CA LYS A 164 -5.62 -8.54 -18.52
C LYS A 164 -6.88 -8.81 -19.33
N THR A 165 -7.05 -10.01 -19.89
CA THR A 165 -8.18 -10.38 -20.75
C THR A 165 -9.33 -11.05 -20.00
N TYR A 166 -9.12 -11.46 -18.75
CA TYR A 166 -10.10 -12.17 -17.93
C TYR A 166 -11.46 -11.47 -17.89
N ASN A 167 -12.53 -12.20 -18.23
CA ASN A 167 -13.92 -11.73 -18.28
C ASN A 167 -14.04 -10.35 -18.96
N ASN A 168 -13.54 -10.22 -20.19
CA ASN A 168 -13.53 -8.98 -20.96
C ASN A 168 -12.79 -7.83 -20.24
N GLY A 169 -11.70 -8.15 -19.54
CA GLY A 169 -10.87 -7.18 -18.83
C GLY A 169 -11.44 -6.69 -17.50
N ALA A 170 -12.37 -7.43 -16.89
CA ALA A 170 -12.97 -7.11 -15.59
C ALA A 170 -11.93 -6.92 -14.47
N LEU A 171 -10.76 -7.58 -14.59
CA LEU A 171 -9.65 -7.49 -13.62
C LEU A 171 -8.44 -6.69 -14.13
N SER A 172 -8.53 -6.08 -15.31
CA SER A 172 -7.42 -5.29 -15.89
C SER A 172 -6.98 -4.11 -15.03
N TRP A 173 -7.84 -3.63 -14.12
CA TRP A 173 -7.52 -2.57 -13.18
C TRP A 173 -6.46 -2.99 -12.15
N LEU A 174 -6.28 -4.28 -11.86
CA LEU A 174 -5.26 -4.79 -10.93
C LEU A 174 -3.82 -4.53 -11.39
N ILE A 175 -3.63 -4.28 -12.69
CA ILE A 175 -2.33 -3.93 -13.26
C ILE A 175 -1.98 -2.46 -12.92
N GLN A 176 -2.93 -1.65 -12.46
CA GLN A 176 -2.68 -0.23 -12.19
C GLN A 176 -1.88 -0.01 -10.91
N ARG A 177 -1.16 1.11 -10.88
CA ARG A 177 -0.36 1.56 -9.75
C ARG A 177 -1.22 2.11 -8.59
N PRO A 178 -1.07 1.61 -7.36
CA PRO A 178 -1.84 2.07 -6.20
C PRO A 178 -1.28 3.33 -5.52
N ASP A 179 -0.17 3.88 -6.01
CA ASP A 179 0.42 5.16 -5.55
C ASP A 179 0.05 6.36 -6.42
N ILE A 180 -0.81 6.17 -7.43
CA ILE A 180 -1.34 7.25 -8.25
C ILE A 180 -2.63 7.75 -7.61
N PHE A 181 -2.55 8.89 -6.94
CA PHE A 181 -3.69 9.57 -6.34
C PHE A 181 -4.38 10.48 -7.37
N PRO A 182 -5.70 10.68 -7.27
CA PRO A 182 -6.36 11.73 -8.02
C PRO A 182 -5.73 13.09 -7.74
N ARG A 183 -5.77 13.99 -8.72
CA ARG A 183 -5.31 15.37 -8.53
C ARG A 183 -6.25 16.08 -7.56
N PHE A 184 -5.72 16.62 -6.48
CA PHE A 184 -6.50 17.42 -5.56
C PHE A 184 -6.52 18.88 -6.02
N SER A 185 -7.71 19.49 -6.00
CA SER A 185 -7.89 20.90 -6.28
C SER A 185 -8.06 21.63 -4.94
N PRO A 186 -7.09 22.47 -4.51
CA PRO A 186 -7.17 23.17 -3.22
C PRO A 186 -8.22 24.28 -3.20
N VAL A 187 -8.79 24.62 -4.37
CA VAL A 187 -9.87 25.57 -4.53
C VAL A 187 -10.91 24.97 -5.48
N LEU A 188 -12.19 25.17 -5.18
CA LEU A 188 -13.29 24.84 -6.09
C LEU A 188 -13.20 25.72 -7.35
N SER A 189 -13.13 25.08 -8.52
CA SER A 189 -13.10 25.80 -9.81
C SER A 189 -14.43 26.56 -10.03
N PRO A 190 -14.39 27.88 -10.31
CA PRO A 190 -15.58 28.66 -10.64
C PRO A 190 -16.35 28.10 -11.84
N GLU A 191 -15.64 27.58 -12.84
CA GLU A 191 -16.23 26.98 -14.04
C GLU A 191 -17.11 25.78 -13.69
N ARG A 192 -16.71 24.97 -12.71
CA ARG A 192 -17.50 23.83 -12.27
C ARG A 192 -18.77 24.21 -11.52
N LEU A 193 -18.72 25.29 -10.74
CA LEU A 193 -19.91 25.83 -10.11
C LEU A 193 -20.84 26.43 -11.17
N ALA A 194 -20.28 27.13 -12.17
CA ALA A 194 -21.03 27.71 -13.28
C ALA A 194 -21.77 26.65 -14.11
N LEU A 195 -21.15 25.48 -14.37
CA LEU A 195 -21.77 24.37 -15.08
C LEU A 195 -23.02 23.80 -14.39
N LEU A 196 -23.13 23.93 -13.06
CA LEU A 196 -24.33 23.52 -12.34
C LEU A 196 -25.47 24.55 -12.44
N GLY A 197 -25.13 25.81 -12.71
CA GLY A 197 -26.07 26.93 -12.59
C GLY A 197 -26.48 27.22 -11.14
N PRO A 198 -27.40 28.17 -10.93
CA PRO A 198 -27.94 28.45 -9.61
C PRO A 198 -28.71 27.23 -9.05
N PRO A 199 -28.86 27.11 -7.71
CA PRO A 199 -29.68 26.07 -7.13
C PRO A 199 -31.13 26.22 -7.63
N PRO A 200 -31.87 25.10 -7.86
CA PRO A 200 -33.29 25.17 -8.17
C PRO A 200 -34.05 26.00 -7.11
N PRO A 201 -34.98 26.88 -7.51
CA PRO A 201 -35.81 27.63 -6.57
C PRO A 201 -36.67 26.68 -5.74
N GLU A 202 -37.11 27.15 -4.57
CA GLU A 202 -37.84 26.29 -3.63
C GLU A 202 -39.14 25.73 -4.22
N SER A 203 -39.81 26.50 -5.08
CA SER A 203 -41.03 26.12 -5.79
C SER A 203 -40.87 24.90 -6.73
N GLU A 204 -39.64 24.63 -7.19
CA GLU A 204 -39.33 23.46 -8.03
C GLU A 204 -39.00 22.20 -7.21
N ARG A 205 -38.75 22.36 -5.90
CA ARG A 205 -38.40 21.27 -4.99
C ARG A 205 -39.67 20.68 -4.39
N LYS A 206 -39.93 19.40 -4.66
CA LYS A 206 -41.16 18.72 -4.21
C LYS A 206 -40.89 17.54 -3.28
N ASP A 207 -39.69 16.97 -3.30
CA ASP A 207 -39.36 15.84 -2.45
C ASP A 207 -38.98 16.28 -1.03
N MET A 208 -39.21 15.40 -0.07
CA MET A 208 -39.00 15.68 1.36
C MET A 208 -37.55 16.05 1.67
N ILE A 209 -36.56 15.50 0.95
CA ILE A 209 -35.14 15.76 1.24
C ILE A 209 -34.77 17.16 0.75
N THR A 210 -35.18 17.55 -0.45
CA THR A 210 -34.82 18.86 -1.01
C THR A 210 -35.65 20.03 -0.46
N THR A 211 -36.79 19.75 0.18
CA THR A 211 -37.63 20.76 0.85
C THR A 211 -37.33 20.93 2.35
N MET A 212 -36.53 20.04 2.94
CA MET A 212 -36.13 20.12 4.34
C MET A 212 -35.15 21.30 4.58
N PRO A 213 -35.17 21.93 5.77
CA PRO A 213 -34.11 22.85 6.20
C PRO A 213 -32.72 22.24 6.03
N LEU A 214 -31.79 23.03 5.49
CA LEU A 214 -30.44 22.57 5.14
C LEU A 214 -29.68 22.06 6.36
N GLU A 215 -29.95 22.64 7.53
CA GLU A 215 -29.41 22.27 8.82
C GLU A 215 -29.75 20.83 9.19
N LEU A 216 -30.97 20.37 8.90
CA LEU A 216 -31.35 18.99 9.17
C LEU A 216 -30.63 18.03 8.23
N ILE A 217 -30.47 18.39 6.95
CA ILE A 217 -29.65 17.60 6.01
C ILE A 217 -28.22 17.49 6.55
N LEU A 218 -27.62 18.60 6.96
CA LEU A 218 -26.27 18.65 7.55
C LEU A 218 -26.13 17.71 8.76
N HIS A 219 -27.15 17.61 9.61
CA HIS A 219 -27.14 16.68 10.75
C HIS A 219 -27.22 15.21 10.32
N LEU A 220 -27.79 14.91 9.15
CA LEU A 220 -27.90 13.55 8.63
C LEU A 220 -26.63 13.09 7.90
N LEU A 221 -25.87 14.00 7.27
CA LEU A 221 -24.70 13.66 6.45
C LEU A 221 -23.64 12.80 7.17
N PRO A 222 -23.31 13.02 8.46
CA PRO A 222 -22.32 12.20 9.17
C PRO A 222 -22.70 10.72 9.31
N TYR A 223 -24.00 10.38 9.23
CA TYR A 223 -24.49 9.01 9.34
C TYR A 223 -24.46 8.26 8.01
N LEU A 224 -24.16 8.94 6.90
CA LEU A 224 -24.04 8.31 5.59
C LEU A 224 -22.65 7.71 5.42
N PRO A 225 -22.53 6.43 5.01
CA PRO A 225 -21.25 5.91 4.56
C PRO A 225 -20.79 6.63 3.28
N PRO A 226 -19.47 6.70 2.99
CA PRO A 226 -18.93 7.49 1.88
C PRO A 226 -19.62 7.23 0.53
N LYS A 227 -19.93 5.96 0.22
CA LYS A 227 -20.64 5.59 -1.01
C LYS A 227 -22.06 6.16 -1.05
N ALA A 228 -22.82 6.06 0.03
CA ALA A 228 -24.19 6.59 0.10
C ALA A 228 -24.18 8.12 0.05
N TYR A 229 -23.20 8.77 0.68
CA TYR A 229 -23.00 10.21 0.60
C TYR A 229 -22.82 10.66 -0.85
N VAL A 230 -21.90 10.05 -1.61
CA VAL A 230 -21.67 10.39 -3.03
C VAL A 230 -22.92 10.14 -3.87
N CYS A 231 -23.62 9.02 -3.66
CA CYS A 231 -24.86 8.71 -4.36
C CYS A 231 -25.94 9.78 -4.09
N LEU A 232 -26.19 10.12 -2.82
CA LEU A 232 -27.18 11.13 -2.43
C LEU A 232 -26.86 12.49 -3.05
N MET A 233 -25.61 12.95 -2.94
CA MET A 233 -25.17 14.22 -3.52
C MET A 233 -25.26 14.24 -5.06
N SER A 234 -25.25 13.08 -5.70
CA SER A 234 -25.35 12.95 -7.15
C SER A 234 -26.79 12.87 -7.67
N THR A 235 -27.80 12.74 -6.81
CA THR A 235 -29.20 12.50 -7.20
C THR A 235 -29.85 13.67 -7.96
N CYS A 236 -29.65 14.91 -7.51
CA CYS A 236 -30.31 16.08 -8.08
C CYS A 236 -29.40 17.31 -8.10
N ARG A 237 -29.80 18.33 -8.88
CA ARG A 237 -29.04 19.58 -9.02
C ARG A 237 -28.89 20.32 -7.69
N PHE A 238 -29.92 20.34 -6.85
CA PHE A 238 -29.89 21.00 -5.54
C PHE A 238 -28.83 20.39 -4.62
N LEU A 239 -28.88 19.07 -4.39
CA LEU A 239 -27.91 18.39 -3.51
C LEU A 239 -26.49 18.45 -4.07
N ARG A 240 -26.33 18.38 -5.40
CA ARG A 240 -25.02 18.53 -6.04
C ARG A 240 -24.45 19.94 -5.88
N TYR A 241 -25.30 20.96 -5.97
CA TYR A 241 -24.91 22.34 -5.70
C TYR A 241 -24.45 22.51 -4.24
N GLN A 242 -25.21 21.95 -3.28
CA GLN A 242 -24.83 21.95 -1.87
C GLN A 242 -23.54 21.16 -1.62
N ALA A 243 -23.32 20.05 -2.32
CA ALA A 243 -22.09 19.28 -2.24
C ALA A 243 -20.85 20.08 -2.66
N PHE A 244 -20.99 20.94 -3.67
CA PHE A 244 -19.90 21.80 -4.14
C PHE A 244 -19.65 23.00 -3.24
N THR A 245 -20.68 23.47 -2.52
CA THR A 245 -20.64 24.70 -1.72
C THR A 245 -20.61 24.38 -0.22
N THR A 246 -21.77 24.14 0.38
CA THR A 246 -21.96 24.00 1.83
C THR A 246 -21.34 22.71 2.41
N PHE A 247 -21.37 21.59 1.68
CA PHE A 247 -21.02 20.28 2.24
C PHE A 247 -19.56 19.85 2.00
N GLN A 248 -18.67 20.74 1.56
CA GLN A 248 -17.26 20.40 1.32
C GLN A 248 -16.56 19.88 2.58
N SER A 249 -16.88 20.44 3.76
CA SER A 249 -16.35 19.96 5.04
C SER A 249 -16.75 18.51 5.34
N HIS A 250 -17.99 18.13 5.00
CA HIS A 250 -18.45 16.75 5.13
C HIS A 250 -17.77 15.84 4.12
N ALA A 251 -17.62 16.27 2.86
CA ALA A 251 -16.87 15.51 1.87
C ALA A 251 -15.41 15.28 2.32
N ARG A 252 -14.76 16.29 2.91
CA ARG A 252 -13.42 16.16 3.52
C ARG A 252 -13.40 15.09 4.61
N THR A 253 -14.33 15.16 5.55
CA THR A 253 -14.44 14.17 6.63
C THR A 253 -14.61 12.76 6.07
N GLN A 254 -15.46 12.57 5.06
CA GLN A 254 -15.67 11.28 4.40
C GLN A 254 -14.39 10.77 3.72
N VAL A 255 -13.62 11.64 3.04
CA VAL A 255 -12.32 11.26 2.45
C VAL A 255 -11.32 10.86 3.52
N LEU A 256 -11.19 11.63 4.60
CA LEU A 256 -10.21 11.35 5.66
C LEU A 256 -10.56 10.11 6.50
N GLN A 257 -11.83 9.70 6.52
CA GLN A 257 -12.26 8.43 7.09
C GLN A 257 -11.89 7.22 6.23
N LEU A 258 -11.51 7.41 4.97
CA LEU A 258 -11.02 6.35 4.09
C LEU A 258 -9.50 6.26 4.22
N PRO A 259 -8.95 5.30 5.00
CA PRO A 259 -7.50 5.20 5.26
C PRO A 259 -6.66 4.95 4.01
N TRP A 260 -7.29 4.47 2.94
CA TRP A 260 -6.67 4.26 1.64
C TRP A 260 -6.84 5.44 0.68
N ALA A 261 -7.69 6.43 0.96
CA ALA A 261 -8.00 7.49 0.00
C ALA A 261 -6.90 8.56 -0.11
N VAL A 262 -6.10 8.74 0.96
CA VAL A 262 -4.99 9.69 1.02
C VAL A 262 -3.65 8.95 1.17
N PRO A 263 -2.52 9.60 0.88
CA PRO A 263 -1.21 8.99 1.11
C PRO A 263 -0.99 8.77 2.61
N THR A 264 -0.42 7.61 2.96
CA THR A 264 -0.03 7.30 4.33
C THR A 264 1.10 8.24 4.78
N PRO A 265 1.26 8.50 6.10
CA PRO A 265 2.45 9.17 6.64
C PRO A 265 3.78 8.67 6.05
N CYS A 266 3.97 7.36 5.90
CA CYS A 266 5.17 6.80 5.26
C CYS A 266 5.36 7.27 3.81
N GLU A 267 4.30 7.25 3.01
CA GLU A 267 4.33 7.69 1.61
C GLU A 267 4.59 9.20 1.53
N LEU A 268 3.92 9.99 2.36
CA LEU A 268 4.12 11.45 2.41
C LEU A 268 5.59 11.80 2.65
N ARG A 269 6.27 11.11 3.59
CA ARG A 269 7.70 11.32 3.88
C ARG A 269 8.60 11.09 2.66
N SER A 270 8.20 10.22 1.74
CA SER A 270 8.95 9.92 0.51
C SER A 270 8.68 10.92 -0.63
N ILE A 271 7.61 11.72 -0.53
CA ILE A 271 7.20 12.70 -1.52
C ILE A 271 7.94 14.03 -1.28
N LYS A 272 8.45 14.64 -2.35
CA LYS A 272 9.13 15.94 -2.28
C LYS A 272 8.15 17.00 -1.73
N PRO A 273 8.59 17.93 -0.85
CA PRO A 273 7.71 18.89 -0.19
C PRO A 273 6.79 19.67 -1.14
N LYS A 274 7.30 20.09 -2.31
CA LYS A 274 6.52 20.83 -3.32
C LYS A 274 5.28 20.08 -3.81
N PHE A 275 5.37 18.76 -3.97
CA PHE A 275 4.25 17.94 -4.43
C PHE A 275 3.31 17.59 -3.28
N ARG A 276 3.83 17.54 -2.04
CA ARG A 276 3.04 17.23 -0.85
C ARG A 276 1.92 18.26 -0.62
N ALA A 277 2.18 19.54 -0.88
CA ALA A 277 1.20 20.61 -0.75
C ALA A 277 -0.01 20.48 -1.68
N GLU A 278 0.13 19.73 -2.78
CA GLU A 278 -0.94 19.50 -3.77
C GLU A 278 -1.67 18.16 -3.56
N MET A 279 -1.32 17.40 -2.52
CA MET A 279 -1.95 16.12 -2.23
C MET A 279 -3.05 16.30 -1.19
N ALA A 280 -4.19 15.63 -1.41
CA ALA A 280 -5.23 15.56 -0.38
C ALA A 280 -4.66 14.94 0.90
N GLY A 281 -4.94 15.59 2.04
CA GLY A 281 -4.47 15.13 3.34
C GLY A 281 -5.16 15.85 4.50
N ALA A 282 -4.81 15.45 5.73
CA ALA A 282 -5.40 16.01 6.95
C ALA A 282 -4.96 17.46 7.26
N ASP A 283 -4.06 18.03 6.45
CA ASP A 283 -3.57 19.40 6.58
C ASP A 283 -4.73 20.41 6.60
N GLU A 284 -4.62 21.42 7.47
CA GLU A 284 -5.59 22.49 7.59
C GLU A 284 -5.56 23.44 6.40
N ALA A 285 -4.40 23.59 5.75
CA ALA A 285 -4.24 24.43 4.56
C ALA A 285 -5.14 23.98 3.39
N LEU A 286 -5.62 22.73 3.44
CA LEU A 286 -6.45 22.13 2.39
C LEU A 286 -7.95 22.11 2.75
N ARG A 287 -8.37 22.74 3.85
CA ARG A 287 -9.78 22.74 4.29
C ARG A 287 -10.76 23.25 3.23
N GLY A 288 -10.36 24.20 2.39
CA GLY A 288 -11.20 24.83 1.36
C GLY A 288 -11.22 24.15 -0.02
N GLY A 289 -10.59 22.98 -0.17
CA GLY A 289 -10.49 22.30 -1.46
C GLY A 289 -11.78 21.65 -1.96
N ASP A 290 -11.73 21.16 -3.20
CA ASP A 290 -12.83 20.44 -3.84
C ASP A 290 -12.83 18.97 -3.41
N TRP A 291 -13.16 18.77 -2.15
CA TRP A 291 -13.21 17.46 -1.50
C TRP A 291 -14.28 16.55 -2.09
N TYR A 292 -15.40 17.11 -2.55
CA TYR A 292 -16.44 16.31 -3.19
C TYR A 292 -15.98 15.70 -4.51
N LEU A 293 -15.27 16.47 -5.36
CA LEU A 293 -14.64 15.89 -6.56
C LEU A 293 -13.68 14.78 -6.20
N TYR A 294 -12.80 15.06 -5.24
CA TYR A 294 -11.78 14.12 -4.82
C TYR A 294 -12.42 12.82 -4.32
N LEU A 295 -13.44 12.92 -3.45
CA LEU A 295 -14.22 11.79 -2.96
C LEU A 295 -14.83 10.97 -4.10
N ASN A 296 -15.38 11.62 -5.13
CA ASN A 296 -15.89 10.91 -6.29
C ASN A 296 -14.75 10.20 -7.06
N GLN A 297 -13.63 10.88 -7.30
CA GLN A 297 -12.49 10.32 -8.03
C GLN A 297 -11.83 9.14 -7.31
N VAL A 298 -11.76 9.14 -5.97
CA VAL A 298 -11.18 8.00 -5.22
C VAL A 298 -12.03 6.74 -5.35
N HIS A 299 -13.33 6.85 -5.63
CA HIS A 299 -14.18 5.69 -5.84
C HIS A 299 -14.15 5.15 -7.27
N TRP A 300 -13.84 5.99 -8.26
CA TRP A 300 -13.96 5.65 -9.70
C TRP A 300 -12.63 5.31 -10.37
N THR A 301 -11.51 5.86 -9.90
CA THR A 301 -10.22 5.64 -10.55
C THR A 301 -9.69 4.23 -10.28
N LYS A 302 -9.12 3.60 -11.32
CA LYS A 302 -8.61 2.23 -11.24
C LYS A 302 -7.49 2.09 -10.20
N SER A 303 -6.56 3.04 -10.14
CA SER A 303 -5.48 3.09 -9.13
C SER A 303 -6.00 3.06 -7.71
N MET A 304 -7.03 3.86 -7.41
CA MET A 304 -7.62 3.89 -6.07
C MET A 304 -8.43 2.64 -5.77
N ARG A 305 -9.02 2.00 -6.79
CA ARG A 305 -9.62 0.66 -6.64
C ARG A 305 -8.58 -0.39 -6.25
N VAL A 306 -7.40 -0.42 -6.89
CA VAL A 306 -6.25 -1.26 -6.48
C VAL A 306 -5.87 -0.97 -5.03
N ARG A 307 -5.71 0.30 -4.70
CA ARG A 307 -5.33 0.73 -3.36
C ARG A 307 -6.32 0.28 -2.27
N ARG A 308 -7.62 0.46 -2.50
CA ARG A 308 -8.70 0.00 -1.61
C ARG A 308 -8.67 -1.52 -1.42
N TRP A 309 -8.48 -2.27 -2.50
CA TRP A 309 -8.38 -3.72 -2.42
C TRP A 309 -7.16 -4.16 -1.60
N ILE A 310 -5.99 -3.59 -1.84
CA ILE A 310 -4.76 -3.87 -1.07
C ILE A 310 -4.95 -3.50 0.41
N TRP A 311 -5.59 -2.36 0.68
CA TRP A 311 -5.90 -1.94 2.04
C TRP A 311 -6.73 -3.00 2.78
N ALA A 312 -7.80 -3.50 2.15
CA ALA A 312 -8.62 -4.56 2.74
C ALA A 312 -7.80 -5.84 3.04
N GLN A 313 -6.86 -6.21 2.16
CA GLN A 313 -5.93 -7.33 2.44
C GLN A 313 -5.03 -7.03 3.65
N GLY A 314 -4.52 -5.81 3.77
CA GLY A 314 -3.73 -5.37 4.92
C GLY A 314 -4.52 -5.42 6.23
N GLU A 315 -5.78 -4.97 6.22
CA GLU A 315 -6.69 -5.05 7.36
C GLU A 315 -6.99 -6.49 7.76
N GLU A 316 -7.19 -7.39 6.80
CA GLU A 316 -7.41 -8.81 7.11
C GLU A 316 -6.17 -9.44 7.77
N ILE A 317 -4.96 -9.15 7.27
CA ILE A 317 -3.73 -9.62 7.90
C ILE A 317 -3.62 -9.07 9.33
N ALA A 318 -3.90 -7.78 9.53
CA ALA A 318 -3.91 -7.14 10.84
C ALA A 318 -4.97 -7.74 11.78
N ARG A 319 -6.17 -8.06 11.27
CA ARG A 319 -7.23 -8.70 12.04
C ARG A 319 -6.82 -10.10 12.52
N VAL A 320 -6.26 -10.92 11.63
CA VAL A 320 -5.78 -12.27 11.97
C VAL A 320 -4.60 -12.20 12.92
N TRP A 321 -3.71 -11.22 12.75
CA TRP A 321 -2.63 -10.93 13.69
C TRP A 321 -3.16 -10.70 15.09
N VAL A 322 -4.08 -9.75 15.26
CA VAL A 322 -4.64 -9.38 16.57
C VAL A 322 -5.36 -10.58 17.20
N ALA A 323 -6.08 -11.37 16.41
CA ALA A 323 -6.76 -12.56 16.89
C ALA A 323 -5.80 -13.67 17.37
N LYS A 324 -4.64 -13.83 16.72
CA LYS A 324 -3.65 -14.86 17.05
C LYS A 324 -2.65 -14.44 18.12
N LEU A 325 -2.38 -13.15 18.25
CA LEU A 325 -1.35 -12.62 19.16
C LEU A 325 -1.50 -13.19 20.59
N PRO A 326 -2.67 -13.16 21.25
CA PRO A 326 -2.83 -13.67 22.63
C PRO A 326 -2.56 -15.17 22.80
N ARG A 327 -2.65 -15.95 21.72
CA ARG A 327 -2.44 -17.41 21.72
C ARG A 327 -1.06 -17.81 21.22
N SER A 328 -0.27 -16.84 20.78
CA SER A 328 1.06 -17.09 20.24
C SER A 328 2.09 -17.19 21.35
N ALA A 329 3.24 -17.80 21.04
CA ALA A 329 4.39 -17.76 21.95
C ALA A 329 4.91 -16.33 22.22
N TYR A 330 4.50 -15.35 21.39
CA TYR A 330 4.87 -13.95 21.51
C TYR A 330 4.00 -13.17 22.51
N ALA A 331 2.86 -13.73 22.94
CA ALA A 331 1.96 -13.07 23.90
C ALA A 331 2.67 -12.74 25.21
N ASP A 332 2.20 -11.71 25.90
CA ASP A 332 2.61 -11.46 27.28
C ASP A 332 2.06 -12.55 28.20
N VAL A 333 2.82 -12.86 29.25
CA VAL A 333 2.43 -13.70 30.37
C VAL A 333 1.51 -12.88 31.30
N ALA A 334 0.99 -13.50 32.37
CA ALA A 334 0.19 -12.83 33.39
C ALA A 334 0.83 -11.49 33.84
N ASP A 335 -0.02 -10.52 34.15
CA ASP A 335 0.36 -9.19 34.65
C ASP A 335 1.24 -8.35 33.70
N GLY A 336 1.17 -8.61 32.39
CA GLY A 336 1.86 -7.80 31.37
C GLY A 336 3.36 -8.09 31.26
N VAL A 337 3.84 -9.18 31.86
CA VAL A 337 5.25 -9.60 31.77
C VAL A 337 5.50 -10.22 30.39
N LYS A 338 6.50 -9.73 29.65
CA LYS A 338 6.85 -10.27 28.33
C LYS A 338 7.25 -11.74 28.41
N SER A 339 6.78 -12.57 27.46
CA SER A 339 7.23 -13.97 27.39
C SER A 339 8.74 -14.08 27.10
N LYS A 340 9.34 -15.22 27.46
CA LYS A 340 10.74 -15.53 27.12
C LYS A 340 11.00 -15.42 25.63
N THR A 341 10.06 -15.90 24.82
CA THR A 341 10.13 -15.82 23.35
C THR A 341 10.13 -14.37 22.87
N ARG A 342 9.25 -13.52 23.41
CA ARG A 342 9.21 -12.09 23.08
C ARG A 342 10.51 -11.39 23.46
N ILE A 343 11.03 -11.60 24.67
CA ILE A 343 12.30 -11.01 25.13
C ILE A 343 13.46 -11.40 24.21
N GLN A 344 13.58 -12.70 23.91
CA GLN A 344 14.65 -13.20 23.04
C GLN A 344 14.54 -12.64 21.62
N PHE A 345 13.33 -12.58 21.08
CA PHE A 345 13.07 -12.03 19.76
C PHE A 345 13.40 -10.53 19.70
N GLU A 346 12.94 -9.73 20.66
CA GLU A 346 13.24 -8.30 20.71
C GLU A 346 14.75 -8.04 20.79
N LYS A 347 15.49 -8.86 21.55
CA LYS A 347 16.95 -8.80 21.62
C LYS A 347 17.61 -9.12 20.26
N GLU A 348 17.11 -10.14 19.57
CA GLU A 348 17.57 -10.52 18.22
C GLU A 348 17.41 -9.36 17.23
N ILE A 349 16.21 -8.77 17.18
CA ILE A 349 15.92 -7.62 16.31
C ILE A 349 16.81 -6.42 16.66
N LYS A 350 16.98 -6.12 17.95
CA LYS A 350 17.86 -5.04 18.41
C LYS A 350 19.30 -5.22 17.94
N ASN A 351 19.82 -6.45 18.00
CA ASN A 351 21.16 -6.75 17.52
C ASN A 351 21.27 -6.60 16.00
N LYS A 352 20.27 -7.07 15.24
CA LYS A 352 20.24 -6.96 13.78
C LYS A 352 20.18 -5.52 13.27
N VAL A 353 19.46 -4.64 13.98
CA VAL A 353 19.44 -3.20 13.68
C VAL A 353 20.80 -2.58 13.94
N LYS A 354 21.44 -2.88 15.08
CA LYS A 354 22.80 -2.40 15.38
C LYS A 354 23.83 -2.87 14.35
N GLU A 355 23.74 -4.12 13.91
CA GLU A 355 24.59 -4.69 12.86
C GLU A 355 24.44 -3.92 11.54
N GLN A 356 23.21 -3.59 11.15
CA GLN A 356 22.95 -2.77 9.96
C GLN A 356 23.56 -1.36 10.09
N ASP A 357 23.37 -0.70 11.22
CA ASP A 357 23.89 0.65 11.46
C ASP A 357 25.43 0.66 11.41
N PHE A 358 26.08 -0.34 12.02
CA PHE A 358 27.52 -0.52 11.97
C PHE A 358 28.02 -0.71 10.52
N MET A 359 27.37 -1.58 9.75
CA MET A 359 27.73 -1.80 8.35
C MET A 359 27.48 -0.57 7.48
N ARG A 360 26.44 0.23 7.77
CA ARG A 360 26.19 1.51 7.10
C ARG A 360 27.32 2.49 7.36
N MET A 361 27.76 2.60 8.62
CA MET A 361 28.89 3.45 9.00
C MET A 361 30.18 3.07 8.25
N ILE A 362 30.52 1.78 8.16
CA ILE A 362 31.68 1.30 7.40
C ILE A 362 31.57 1.70 5.91
N ASN A 363 30.39 1.49 5.31
CA ASN A 363 30.17 1.82 3.90
C ASN A 363 30.27 3.33 3.64
N GLU A 364 29.75 4.16 4.54
CA GLU A 364 29.87 5.62 4.45
C GLU A 364 31.32 6.07 4.58
N GLN A 365 32.09 5.51 5.51
CA GLN A 365 33.51 5.80 5.67
C GLN A 365 34.31 5.41 4.42
N SER A 366 34.09 4.21 3.89
CA SER A 366 34.73 3.74 2.65
C SER A 366 34.43 4.66 1.47
N ARG A 367 33.18 5.12 1.34
CA ARG A 367 32.80 6.08 0.29
C ARG A 367 33.50 7.42 0.44
N ARG A 368 33.66 7.94 1.66
CA ARG A 368 34.40 9.18 1.93
C ARG A 368 35.87 9.04 1.56
N SER A 369 36.54 7.98 1.99
CA SER A 369 37.94 7.73 1.65
C SER A 369 38.16 7.58 0.14
N ARG A 370 37.25 6.90 -0.58
CA ARG A 370 37.29 6.82 -2.04
C ARG A 370 37.09 8.19 -2.70
N ALA A 371 36.15 9.00 -2.20
CA ALA A 371 35.92 10.34 -2.73
C ALA A 371 37.13 11.27 -2.52
N GLU A 372 37.83 11.15 -1.39
CA GLU A 372 39.08 11.87 -1.12
C GLU A 372 40.20 11.43 -2.07
N LEU A 373 40.39 10.12 -2.27
CA LEU A 373 41.36 9.60 -3.24
C LEU A 373 41.09 10.11 -4.67
N VAL A 374 39.82 10.12 -5.11
CA VAL A 374 39.44 10.64 -6.43
C VAL A 374 39.69 12.15 -6.53
N LYS A 375 39.57 12.92 -5.42
CA LYS A 375 39.93 14.34 -5.43
C LYS A 375 41.43 14.54 -5.57
N ILE A 376 42.25 13.75 -4.86
CA ILE A 376 43.71 13.80 -4.96
C ILE A 376 44.15 13.49 -6.39
N LEU A 377 43.65 12.38 -6.96
CA LEU A 377 43.99 11.94 -8.33
C LEU A 377 43.47 12.86 -9.46
N LYS A 378 42.63 13.85 -9.16
CA LYS A 378 42.16 14.85 -10.13
C LYS A 378 42.92 16.19 -10.03
N LEU A 379 43.73 16.36 -8.99
CA LEU A 379 44.56 17.53 -8.77
C LEU A 379 46.00 17.33 -9.28
N GLU A 380 46.38 16.08 -9.51
CA GLU A 380 47.55 15.64 -10.31
C GLU A 380 47.16 15.51 -11.78
#